data_AF-A0A1N7IU88-F1
#
_entry.id   AF-A0A1N7IU88-F1
#
_cell.length_a   1.000
_cell.length_b   1.000
_cell.length_c   1.000
_cell.angle_alpha   90.00
_cell.angle_beta   90.00
_cell.angle_gamma   90.00
#
_symmetry.space_group_name_H-M   'P 1'
#
loop_
_entity.id
_entity.type
_entity.pdbx_description
1 polymer ?
#
loop_
_entity_poly.entity_id
_entity_poly.type
_entity_poly.pdbx_seq_one_letter_code
_entity_poly.pdbx_strand_id
1 'polypeptide(L)'
;MKNKLFTIAAMSLYFGVSAQVGINTNQPQATLDVVGFPLNTGKLDGIIAPRLVVSQLGAKTYTTAQTGALVYVTVIDTVPSNPQTASVTAPGYYYFDGAVWQKQTGTEWQVKGNAAGEISTSAETLGVAPVSGNYLGPKGSADLVMISANKVHAVLNTAGGLSGGGENASNLSWGSSNTVNSTSNNIALGRGNTATASAANFPGIAIGSGNTATAGGQVFGAGNSAVSSNNFAFGGFNKTGNSVAVAVGYSNDASNGGFAFGANNNVTLNNFAFGSNNTVSGTGSVAIGINGTSVAAQSTYANTSHVFSGQGNVGTVITDVGINVTPSSTNYADLEISKALQIKASAARPTCDSSNAGSILYEVTTTLGVTSGTFIGCRQTGNAVYGWQNL
;
A
#
# COMPACT_ATOMS: atom_id res chain seq x y z
N MET A 1 18.06 -96.32 22.11
CA MET A 1 17.72 -94.91 22.39
C MET A 1 18.92 -93.97 22.51
N LYS A 2 20.12 -94.43 22.90
CA LYS A 2 21.35 -93.61 23.00
C LYS A 2 21.82 -92.95 21.69
N ASN A 3 21.68 -93.60 20.54
CA ASN A 3 22.25 -93.08 19.27
C ASN A 3 21.38 -92.03 18.59
N LYS A 4 20.09 -91.93 18.94
CA LYS A 4 19.17 -90.91 18.39
C LYS A 4 19.24 -89.58 19.15
N LEU A 5 19.67 -89.60 20.41
CA LEU A 5 19.84 -88.41 21.23
C LEU A 5 21.02 -87.54 20.75
N PHE A 6 22.10 -88.18 20.29
CA PHE A 6 23.27 -87.47 19.75
C PHE A 6 22.96 -86.74 18.45
N THR A 7 22.12 -87.32 17.58
CA THR A 7 21.73 -86.70 16.31
C THR A 7 20.80 -85.49 16.51
N ILE A 8 19.91 -85.54 17.52
CA ILE A 8 19.05 -84.40 17.87
C ILE A 8 19.87 -83.28 18.53
N ALA A 9 20.82 -83.62 19.40
CA ALA A 9 21.74 -82.65 20.02
C ALA A 9 22.68 -81.97 18.99
N ALA A 10 23.09 -82.70 17.96
CA ALA A 10 23.91 -82.15 16.86
C ALA A 10 23.10 -81.24 15.92
N MET A 11 21.80 -81.50 15.74
CA MET A 11 20.91 -80.65 14.92
C MET A 11 20.47 -79.37 15.63
N SER A 12 20.51 -79.33 16.97
CA SER A 12 20.14 -78.16 17.79
C SER A 12 21.21 -77.06 17.86
N LEU A 13 22.38 -77.26 17.23
CA LEU A 13 23.43 -76.24 17.10
C LEU A 13 23.27 -75.38 15.83
N TYR A 14 22.03 -75.13 15.41
CA TYR A 14 21.72 -74.09 14.44
C TYR A 14 21.97 -72.72 15.09
N PHE A 15 23.24 -72.30 15.13
CA PHE A 15 23.58 -70.91 15.36
C PHE A 15 23.09 -70.15 14.14
N GLY A 16 21.97 -69.43 14.27
CA GLY A 16 21.62 -68.39 13.31
C GLY A 16 22.74 -67.37 13.31
N VAL A 17 23.69 -67.52 12.37
CA VAL A 17 24.77 -66.57 12.21
C VAL A 17 24.15 -65.34 11.57
N SER A 18 23.89 -64.31 12.37
CA SER A 18 23.55 -62.99 11.87
C SER A 18 24.72 -62.52 11.01
N ALA A 19 24.49 -62.27 9.72
CA ALA A 19 25.51 -61.85 8.76
C ALA A 19 25.93 -60.37 8.93
N GLN A 20 26.02 -59.89 10.17
CA GLN A 20 26.48 -58.53 10.48
C GLN A 20 28.00 -58.50 10.47
N VAL A 21 28.57 -57.50 9.80
CA VAL A 21 30.02 -57.26 9.78
C VAL A 21 30.33 -56.11 10.73
N GLY A 22 30.98 -56.42 11.85
CA GLY A 22 31.54 -55.43 12.75
C GLY A 22 33.01 -55.16 12.42
N ILE A 23 33.38 -53.90 12.19
CA ILE A 23 34.78 -53.44 12.16
C ILE A 23 35.02 -52.66 13.43
N ASN A 24 35.98 -53.13 14.24
CA ASN A 24 36.31 -52.53 15.52
C ASN A 24 35.18 -52.56 16.59
N THR A 25 34.20 -53.46 16.43
CA THR A 25 33.16 -53.76 17.43
C THR A 25 32.82 -55.24 17.42
N ASN A 26 32.58 -55.83 18.59
CA ASN A 26 32.13 -57.22 18.74
C ASN A 26 30.59 -57.32 18.86
N GLN A 27 29.88 -56.20 18.90
CA GLN A 27 28.43 -56.11 19.00
C GLN A 27 27.91 -55.12 17.94
N PRO A 28 28.00 -55.47 16.64
CA PRO A 28 27.58 -54.57 15.57
C PRO A 28 26.09 -54.22 15.68
N GLN A 29 25.75 -52.94 15.54
CA GLN A 29 24.37 -52.43 15.60
C GLN A 29 23.72 -52.26 14.22
N ALA A 30 24.44 -52.58 13.14
CA ALA A 30 23.96 -52.53 11.76
C ALA A 30 24.56 -53.68 10.94
N THR A 31 24.10 -53.86 9.70
CA THR A 31 24.66 -54.87 8.77
C THR A 31 26.15 -54.66 8.52
N LEU A 32 26.60 -53.40 8.48
CA LEU A 32 28.01 -53.01 8.58
C LEU A 32 28.10 -51.93 9.66
N ASP A 33 28.81 -52.21 10.74
CA ASP A 33 29.06 -51.27 11.83
C ASP A 33 30.57 -51.03 11.95
N VAL A 34 30.98 -49.77 11.82
CA VAL A 34 32.39 -49.35 11.85
C VAL A 34 32.57 -48.35 12.98
N VAL A 35 33.14 -48.80 14.09
CA VAL A 35 33.38 -47.96 15.27
C VAL A 35 34.78 -47.33 15.17
N GLY A 36 34.88 -46.02 15.33
CA GLY A 36 36.15 -45.29 15.30
C GLY A 36 36.97 -45.40 16.59
N PHE A 37 38.15 -44.80 16.61
CA PHE A 37 39.00 -44.64 17.79
C PHE A 37 39.11 -43.15 18.17
N PRO A 38 38.12 -42.57 18.86
CA PRO A 38 37.94 -41.11 18.97
C PRO A 38 39.08 -40.37 19.67
N LEU A 39 39.92 -41.06 20.45
CA LEU A 39 41.04 -40.47 21.19
C LEU A 39 42.42 -40.84 20.63
N ASN A 40 42.48 -41.69 19.60
CA ASN A 40 43.75 -42.14 19.02
C ASN A 40 44.04 -41.40 17.71
N THR A 41 44.84 -40.34 17.80
CA THR A 41 45.22 -39.50 16.63
C THR A 41 46.06 -40.22 15.57
N GLY A 42 46.60 -41.41 15.88
CA GLY A 42 47.29 -42.28 14.91
C GLY A 42 46.35 -43.15 14.09
N LYS A 43 45.04 -43.14 14.37
CA LYS A 43 44.03 -43.89 13.63
C LYS A 43 43.12 -42.93 12.86
N LEU A 44 43.13 -43.06 11.55
CA LEU A 44 42.33 -42.25 10.63
C LEU A 44 40.99 -42.95 10.42
N ASP A 45 40.00 -42.59 11.23
CA ASP A 45 38.65 -43.16 11.15
C ASP A 45 37.95 -42.77 9.84
N GLY A 46 37.32 -43.73 9.15
CA GLY A 46 36.55 -43.47 7.94
C GLY A 46 36.28 -44.72 7.10
N ILE A 47 35.38 -44.60 6.13
CA ILE A 47 35.10 -45.62 5.12
C ILE A 47 35.43 -45.03 3.75
N ILE A 48 36.39 -45.64 3.04
CA ILE A 48 36.71 -45.26 1.67
C ILE A 48 35.90 -46.17 0.74
N ALA A 49 34.95 -45.59 0.01
CA ALA A 49 34.19 -46.31 -1.01
C ALA A 49 35.12 -46.77 -2.17
N PRO A 50 34.71 -47.78 -2.96
CA PRO A 50 35.46 -48.19 -4.15
C PRO A 50 35.81 -47.00 -5.05
N ARG A 51 37.08 -46.88 -5.41
CA ARG A 51 37.62 -45.80 -6.25
C ARG A 51 37.69 -46.25 -7.70
N LEU A 52 37.09 -45.49 -8.60
CA LEU A 52 36.99 -45.81 -10.03
C LEU A 52 37.20 -44.55 -10.88
N VAL A 53 37.78 -44.68 -12.07
CA VAL A 53 37.65 -43.64 -13.11
C VAL A 53 36.31 -43.79 -13.85
N VAL A 54 35.82 -42.75 -14.52
CA VAL A 54 34.51 -42.77 -15.20
C VAL A 54 34.37 -43.94 -16.18
N SER A 55 35.37 -44.24 -16.99
CA SER A 55 35.37 -45.38 -17.93
C SER A 55 35.25 -46.73 -17.23
N GLN A 56 35.92 -46.92 -16.09
CA GLN A 56 35.80 -48.14 -15.29
C GLN A 56 34.42 -48.30 -14.67
N LEU A 57 33.80 -47.19 -14.28
CA LEU A 57 32.43 -47.17 -13.78
C LEU A 57 31.42 -47.44 -14.90
N GLY A 58 31.62 -46.82 -16.06
CA GLY A 58 30.78 -46.94 -17.25
C GLY A 58 30.88 -48.29 -17.96
N ALA A 59 31.98 -49.02 -17.79
CA ALA A 59 32.13 -50.40 -18.27
C ALA A 59 31.26 -51.42 -17.50
N LYS A 60 30.63 -51.01 -16.40
CA LYS A 60 29.75 -51.84 -15.58
C LYS A 60 28.29 -51.44 -15.77
N THR A 61 27.41 -52.42 -15.72
CA THR A 61 25.96 -52.21 -15.75
C THR A 61 25.39 -52.45 -14.35
N TYR A 62 24.87 -51.39 -13.72
CA TYR A 62 24.21 -51.46 -12.43
C TYR A 62 22.71 -51.65 -12.62
N THR A 63 22.09 -52.44 -11.74
CA THR A 63 20.63 -52.69 -11.74
C THR A 63 19.99 -52.10 -10.49
N THR A 64 18.67 -52.14 -10.38
CA THR A 64 17.93 -51.68 -9.20
C THR A 64 18.38 -52.35 -7.90
N ALA A 65 18.96 -53.56 -7.97
CA ALA A 65 19.53 -54.27 -6.82
C ALA A 65 20.76 -53.58 -6.19
N GLN A 66 21.38 -52.61 -6.89
CA GLN A 66 22.50 -51.82 -6.39
C GLN A 66 22.12 -50.35 -6.08
N THR A 67 20.82 -50.04 -5.99
CA THR A 67 20.38 -48.71 -5.55
C THR A 67 20.96 -48.38 -4.18
N GLY A 68 21.58 -47.21 -4.03
CA GLY A 68 22.31 -46.80 -2.84
C GLY A 68 23.79 -47.23 -2.81
N ALA A 69 24.30 -47.91 -3.84
CA ALA A 69 25.73 -48.20 -3.97
C ALA A 69 26.52 -46.89 -4.01
N LEU A 70 27.60 -46.81 -3.25
CA LEU A 70 28.48 -45.64 -3.15
C LEU A 70 29.83 -45.93 -3.81
N VAL A 71 30.34 -44.97 -4.58
CA VAL A 71 31.67 -45.00 -5.17
C VAL A 71 32.32 -43.62 -5.08
N TYR A 72 33.65 -43.59 -5.12
CA TYR A 72 34.39 -42.35 -5.33
C TYR A 72 34.98 -42.35 -6.74
N VAL A 73 34.58 -41.38 -7.55
CA VAL A 73 35.12 -41.20 -8.90
C VAL A 73 36.39 -40.36 -8.81
N THR A 74 37.52 -40.91 -9.26
CA THR A 74 38.84 -40.26 -9.12
C THR A 74 39.18 -39.36 -10.29
N VAL A 75 38.80 -39.74 -11.52
CA VAL A 75 39.12 -39.02 -12.76
C VAL A 75 37.93 -39.08 -13.71
N ILE A 76 37.70 -37.99 -14.45
CA ILE A 76 36.67 -37.87 -15.49
C ILE A 76 37.30 -38.11 -16.86
N ASP A 77 36.61 -38.86 -17.71
CA ASP A 77 36.97 -39.03 -19.12
C ASP A 77 36.24 -38.01 -20.00
N THR A 78 36.80 -37.67 -21.16
CA THR A 78 36.24 -36.63 -22.04
C THR A 78 34.91 -37.00 -22.70
N VAL A 79 34.52 -38.28 -22.69
CA VAL A 79 33.25 -38.76 -23.25
C VAL A 79 32.67 -39.89 -22.36
N PRO A 80 31.50 -39.69 -21.71
CA PRO A 80 30.83 -40.77 -21.00
C PRO A 80 30.35 -41.85 -22.00
N SER A 81 30.79 -43.09 -21.82
CA SER A 81 30.42 -44.21 -22.71
C SER A 81 29.10 -44.89 -22.32
N ASN A 82 28.51 -44.56 -21.17
CA ASN A 82 27.34 -45.22 -20.60
C ASN A 82 26.32 -44.16 -20.11
N PRO A 83 25.03 -44.26 -20.46
CA PRO A 83 23.99 -43.37 -19.94
C PRO A 83 23.92 -43.31 -18.41
N GLN A 84 24.28 -44.40 -17.71
CA GLN A 84 24.30 -44.46 -16.24
C GLN A 84 25.34 -43.50 -15.63
N THR A 85 26.41 -43.16 -16.35
CA THR A 85 27.46 -42.24 -15.88
C THR A 85 27.31 -40.82 -16.44
N ALA A 86 26.18 -40.48 -17.09
CA ALA A 86 25.97 -39.17 -17.71
C ALA A 86 26.11 -37.99 -16.73
N SER A 87 25.72 -38.18 -15.46
CA SER A 87 25.81 -37.14 -14.41
C SER A 87 27.18 -37.08 -13.71
N VAL A 88 28.14 -37.92 -14.10
CA VAL A 88 29.48 -37.98 -13.50
C VAL A 88 30.43 -37.03 -14.24
N THR A 89 30.42 -35.76 -13.83
CA THR A 89 31.13 -34.67 -14.54
C THR A 89 32.35 -34.12 -13.81
N ALA A 90 32.58 -34.55 -12.57
CA ALA A 90 33.74 -34.15 -11.76
C ALA A 90 34.12 -35.25 -10.75
N PRO A 91 35.39 -35.36 -10.31
CA PRO A 91 35.76 -36.28 -9.25
C PRO A 91 34.92 -36.04 -7.97
N GLY A 92 34.64 -37.09 -7.22
CA GLY A 92 33.85 -37.00 -5.99
C GLY A 92 33.08 -38.28 -5.64
N TYR A 93 32.31 -38.23 -4.57
CA TYR A 93 31.41 -39.32 -4.18
C TYR A 93 30.14 -39.31 -5.02
N TYR A 94 29.72 -40.51 -5.45
CA TYR A 94 28.47 -40.73 -6.18
C TYR A 94 27.72 -41.90 -5.55
N TYR A 95 26.39 -41.80 -5.53
CA TYR A 95 25.52 -42.93 -5.24
C TYR A 95 24.72 -43.33 -6.47
N PHE A 96 24.41 -44.61 -6.62
CA PHE A 96 23.54 -45.09 -7.69
C PHE A 96 22.08 -44.92 -7.26
N ASP A 97 21.28 -44.17 -8.02
CA ASP A 97 19.87 -43.89 -7.68
C ASP A 97 18.88 -44.95 -8.20
N GLY A 98 19.39 -46.01 -8.83
CA GLY A 98 18.60 -47.05 -9.49
C GLY A 98 18.58 -46.93 -11.02
N ALA A 99 18.99 -45.78 -11.57
CA ALA A 99 19.10 -45.54 -13.01
C ALA A 99 20.46 -44.95 -13.39
N VAL A 100 20.92 -43.90 -12.70
CA VAL A 100 22.15 -43.16 -12.98
C VAL A 100 22.96 -42.89 -11.70
N TRP A 101 24.22 -42.53 -11.88
CA TRP A 101 25.11 -42.12 -10.79
C TRP A 101 24.89 -40.65 -10.45
N GLN A 102 24.35 -40.38 -9.26
CA GLN A 102 24.13 -39.03 -8.75
C GLN A 102 25.31 -38.61 -7.89
N LYS A 103 25.80 -37.39 -8.13
CA LYS A 103 26.87 -36.82 -7.30
C LYS A 103 26.32 -36.57 -5.90
N GLN A 104 27.01 -37.07 -4.88
CA GLN A 104 26.72 -36.70 -3.51
C GLN A 104 27.24 -35.28 -3.30
N THR A 105 26.37 -34.31 -3.48
CA THR A 105 26.67 -32.91 -3.21
C THR A 105 26.43 -32.66 -1.72
N GLY A 106 27.44 -32.19 -0.99
CA GLY A 106 27.27 -31.73 0.40
C GLY A 106 26.42 -30.46 0.55
N THR A 107 25.66 -30.11 -0.47
CA THR A 107 24.86 -28.89 -0.61
C THR A 107 23.44 -29.30 -0.98
N GLU A 108 22.64 -29.63 0.02
CA GLU A 108 21.19 -29.65 -0.11
C GLU A 108 20.67 -28.22 -0.38
N TRP A 109 19.40 -28.11 -0.79
CA TRP A 109 18.66 -26.91 -1.22
C TRP A 109 18.80 -25.63 -0.35
N GLN A 110 19.47 -25.70 0.79
CA GLN A 110 19.93 -24.55 1.58
C GLN A 110 21.00 -23.70 0.88
N VAL A 111 21.59 -24.13 -0.25
CA VAL A 111 22.78 -23.48 -0.82
C VAL A 111 22.70 -23.26 -2.33
N LYS A 112 21.80 -22.38 -2.76
CA LYS A 112 22.16 -21.36 -3.77
C LYS A 112 21.69 -20.01 -3.26
N GLY A 113 22.62 -19.11 -2.96
CA GLY A 113 22.38 -17.77 -2.43
C GLY A 113 22.66 -17.63 -0.93
N ASN A 114 22.53 -18.69 -0.13
CA ASN A 114 22.71 -18.61 1.33
C ASN A 114 24.06 -19.16 1.83
N ALA A 115 25.08 -19.32 0.97
CA ALA A 115 26.39 -19.79 1.44
C ALA A 115 27.11 -18.69 2.25
N ALA A 116 27.82 -19.07 3.31
CA ALA A 116 28.66 -18.15 4.07
C ALA A 116 29.72 -17.51 3.16
N GLY A 117 29.74 -16.17 3.08
CA GLY A 117 30.68 -15.42 2.23
C GLY A 117 30.15 -15.01 0.85
N GLU A 118 28.96 -15.47 0.44
CA GLU A 118 28.31 -14.95 -0.79
C GLU A 118 27.78 -13.52 -0.60
N ILE A 119 27.63 -13.04 0.64
CA ILE A 119 27.11 -11.71 0.98
C ILE A 119 28.17 -10.90 1.72
N SER A 120 28.42 -9.68 1.23
CA SER A 120 29.29 -8.69 1.86
C SER A 120 28.80 -8.25 3.24
N THR A 121 29.72 -7.89 4.13
CA THR A 121 29.41 -7.44 5.50
C THR A 121 28.76 -6.05 5.56
N SER A 122 28.73 -5.28 4.48
CA SER A 122 28.15 -3.92 4.41
C SER A 122 26.62 -3.92 4.34
N ALA A 123 25.93 -3.04 5.08
CA ALA A 123 24.46 -2.95 5.07
C ALA A 123 23.90 -2.80 3.64
N GLU A 124 22.93 -3.65 3.27
CA GLU A 124 22.33 -3.63 1.93
C GLU A 124 21.29 -2.50 1.87
N THR A 125 21.37 -1.68 0.82
CA THR A 125 20.51 -0.51 0.62
C THR A 125 19.62 -0.77 -0.59
N LEU A 126 18.34 -0.39 -0.52
CA LEU A 126 17.40 -0.55 -1.63
C LEU A 126 17.99 0.01 -2.93
N GLY A 127 17.88 -0.76 -4.01
CA GLY A 127 18.37 -0.38 -5.34
C GLY A 127 19.88 -0.50 -5.58
N VAL A 128 20.70 -0.73 -4.55
CA VAL A 128 22.16 -0.92 -4.70
C VAL A 128 22.46 -2.37 -5.09
N ALA A 129 23.49 -2.56 -5.92
CA ALA A 129 23.94 -3.88 -6.30
C ALA A 129 24.68 -4.58 -5.15
N PRO A 130 24.15 -5.70 -4.62
CA PRO A 130 24.85 -6.49 -3.62
C PRO A 130 26.00 -7.25 -4.27
N VAL A 131 26.93 -7.73 -3.44
CA VAL A 131 28.05 -8.59 -3.88
C VAL A 131 27.57 -9.98 -4.30
N SER A 132 26.40 -10.41 -3.81
CA SER A 132 25.74 -11.68 -4.16
C SER A 132 24.87 -11.57 -5.42
N GLY A 133 24.62 -12.70 -6.09
CA GLY A 133 23.57 -12.83 -7.11
C GLY A 133 22.15 -12.80 -6.52
N ASN A 134 21.19 -13.48 -7.17
CA ASN A 134 19.82 -13.63 -6.63
C ASN A 134 19.86 -14.25 -5.21
N TYR A 135 19.15 -13.64 -4.26
CA TYR A 135 19.23 -13.98 -2.83
C TYR A 135 17.89 -13.80 -2.11
N LEU A 136 17.56 -14.74 -1.22
CA LEU A 136 16.44 -14.65 -0.28
C LEU A 136 16.86 -15.30 1.04
N GLY A 137 17.11 -14.48 2.05
CA GLY A 137 17.54 -14.97 3.36
C GLY A 137 17.96 -13.88 4.35
N PRO A 138 18.23 -14.27 5.60
CA PRO A 138 18.79 -13.38 6.61
C PRO A 138 20.26 -13.10 6.33
N LYS A 139 20.65 -11.82 6.33
CA LYS A 139 22.05 -11.43 6.26
C LYS A 139 22.74 -11.70 7.61
N GLY A 140 23.37 -12.86 7.78
CA GLY A 140 24.02 -13.22 9.05
C GLY A 140 23.00 -13.25 10.20
N SER A 141 23.24 -12.48 11.29
CA SER A 141 22.29 -12.29 12.40
C SER A 141 21.35 -11.07 12.24
N ALA A 142 21.24 -10.51 11.03
CA ALA A 142 20.51 -9.28 10.75
C ALA A 142 19.32 -9.48 9.79
N ASP A 143 18.83 -8.37 9.23
CA ASP A 143 17.65 -8.23 8.36
C ASP A 143 17.45 -9.34 7.30
N LEU A 144 16.19 -9.66 7.00
CA LEU A 144 15.80 -10.55 5.90
C LEU A 144 15.71 -9.74 4.60
N VAL A 145 16.47 -10.15 3.57
CA VAL A 145 16.64 -9.39 2.33
C VAL A 145 16.16 -10.19 1.12
N MET A 146 15.56 -9.50 0.14
CA MET A 146 15.17 -10.03 -1.16
C MET A 146 15.97 -9.35 -2.28
N ILE A 147 16.77 -10.12 -3.02
CA ILE A 147 17.62 -9.64 -4.10
C ILE A 147 17.33 -10.43 -5.37
N SER A 148 17.21 -9.73 -6.49
CA SER A 148 17.23 -10.34 -7.81
C SER A 148 17.84 -9.40 -8.84
N ALA A 149 18.44 -9.96 -9.90
CA ALA A 149 19.11 -9.20 -10.96
C ALA A 149 20.14 -8.20 -10.40
N ASN A 150 20.87 -8.63 -9.35
CA ASN A 150 21.86 -7.81 -8.63
C ASN A 150 21.28 -6.49 -8.12
N LYS A 151 20.05 -6.49 -7.59
CA LYS A 151 19.44 -5.34 -6.89
C LYS A 151 18.65 -5.80 -5.68
N VAL A 152 18.74 -5.03 -4.60
CA VAL A 152 17.90 -5.20 -3.40
C VAL A 152 16.50 -4.64 -3.67
N HIS A 153 15.47 -5.47 -3.50
CA HIS A 153 14.06 -5.10 -3.72
C HIS A 153 13.25 -4.95 -2.44
N ALA A 154 13.62 -5.66 -1.38
CA ALA A 154 12.96 -5.56 -0.08
C ALA A 154 13.89 -5.96 1.08
N VAL A 155 13.68 -5.30 2.22
CA VAL A 155 14.39 -5.54 3.48
C VAL A 155 13.37 -5.56 4.62
N LEU A 156 13.29 -6.68 5.34
CA LEU A 156 12.60 -6.76 6.63
C LEU A 156 13.64 -6.63 7.73
N ASN A 157 13.63 -5.51 8.42
CA ASN A 157 14.64 -5.22 9.43
C ASN A 157 14.39 -5.94 10.76
N THR A 158 15.42 -6.00 11.59
CA THR A 158 15.36 -6.61 12.94
C THR A 158 14.32 -5.95 13.88
N ALA A 159 13.89 -4.72 13.60
CA ALA A 159 12.81 -4.04 14.33
C ALA A 159 11.40 -4.36 13.78
N GLY A 160 11.29 -5.21 12.75
CA GLY A 160 10.03 -5.62 12.12
C GLY A 160 9.51 -4.70 11.01
N GLY A 161 10.27 -3.67 10.62
CA GLY A 161 9.93 -2.80 9.51
C GLY A 161 10.22 -3.45 8.15
N LEU A 162 9.23 -3.54 7.28
CA LEU A 162 9.40 -3.97 5.88
C LEU A 162 9.53 -2.72 4.99
N SER A 163 10.68 -2.56 4.36
CA SER A 163 10.89 -1.60 3.28
C SER A 163 11.00 -2.35 1.96
N GLY A 164 10.40 -1.80 0.90
CA GLY A 164 10.48 -2.32 -0.44
C GLY A 164 10.74 -1.20 -1.44
N GLY A 165 11.22 -1.55 -2.62
CA GLY A 165 11.49 -0.63 -3.72
C GLY A 165 12.96 -0.53 -4.11
N GLY A 166 13.35 0.55 -4.79
CA GLY A 166 14.70 0.77 -5.28
C GLY A 166 14.74 1.76 -6.45
N GLU A 167 15.71 1.61 -7.37
CA GLU A 167 15.87 2.48 -8.54
C GLU A 167 14.75 2.35 -9.58
N ASN A 168 14.06 1.21 -9.61
CA ASN A 168 13.01 0.91 -10.57
C ASN A 168 11.63 1.23 -10.00
N ALA A 169 10.66 1.40 -10.89
CA ALA A 169 9.26 1.48 -10.52
C ALA A 169 8.84 0.29 -9.64
N SER A 170 8.18 0.60 -8.53
CA SER A 170 7.91 -0.34 -7.45
C SER A 170 6.47 -0.19 -6.98
N ASN A 171 5.73 -1.29 -7.00
CA ASN A 171 4.33 -1.32 -6.60
C ASN A 171 4.13 -2.22 -5.38
N LEU A 172 3.11 -1.91 -4.58
CA LEU A 172 2.65 -2.75 -3.49
C LEU A 172 1.19 -3.10 -3.72
N SER A 173 0.90 -4.39 -3.83
CA SER A 173 -0.45 -4.92 -3.87
C SER A 173 -0.66 -5.87 -2.69
N TRP A 174 -1.62 -5.56 -1.82
CA TRP A 174 -1.98 -6.43 -0.70
C TRP A 174 -3.49 -6.64 -0.64
N GLY A 175 -3.91 -7.90 -0.57
CA GLY A 175 -5.31 -8.32 -0.53
C GLY A 175 -5.69 -9.11 -1.78
N SER A 176 -6.92 -8.97 -2.28
CA SER A 176 -7.46 -9.83 -3.34
C SER A 176 -7.95 -9.05 -4.55
N SER A 177 -7.67 -9.53 -5.76
CA SER A 177 -8.15 -8.95 -7.02
C SER A 177 -7.76 -7.48 -7.23
N ASN A 178 -6.64 -7.03 -6.65
CA ASN A 178 -6.11 -5.71 -6.92
C ASN A 178 -5.31 -5.72 -8.23
N THR A 179 -5.38 -4.61 -8.96
CA THR A 179 -4.63 -4.35 -10.19
C THR A 179 -3.65 -3.22 -9.93
N VAL A 180 -2.37 -3.47 -10.18
CA VAL A 180 -1.26 -2.51 -10.03
C VAL A 180 -0.51 -2.37 -11.35
N ASN A 181 0.16 -1.23 -11.56
CA ASN A 181 1.04 -1.07 -12.72
C ASN A 181 2.49 -1.37 -12.33
N SER A 182 3.09 -2.40 -12.94
CA SER A 182 4.48 -2.81 -12.68
C SER A 182 5.54 -1.85 -13.19
N THR A 183 5.18 -0.89 -14.05
CA THR A 183 6.10 0.13 -14.59
C THR A 183 5.99 1.47 -13.84
N SER A 184 5.27 1.50 -12.71
CA SER A 184 5.01 2.70 -11.93
C SER A 184 5.08 2.48 -10.42
N ASN A 185 5.34 3.56 -9.66
CA ASN A 185 5.10 3.59 -8.23
C ASN A 185 3.60 3.74 -7.91
N ASN A 186 3.02 2.71 -7.30
CA ASN A 186 1.61 2.69 -6.90
C ASN A 186 1.33 1.69 -5.77
N ILE A 187 0.25 1.94 -5.03
CA ILE A 187 -0.17 1.12 -3.90
C ILE A 187 -1.65 0.77 -4.03
N ALA A 188 -1.96 -0.52 -3.97
CA ALA A 188 -3.32 -1.05 -3.92
C ALA A 188 -3.51 -1.94 -2.69
N LEU A 189 -4.40 -1.56 -1.78
CA LEU A 189 -4.68 -2.31 -0.54
C LEU A 189 -6.17 -2.69 -0.45
N GLY A 190 -6.46 -3.92 -0.05
CA GLY A 190 -7.82 -4.43 0.14
C GLY A 190 -8.31 -5.25 -1.05
N ARG A 191 -9.54 -5.03 -1.53
CA ARG A 191 -10.17 -5.87 -2.56
C ARG A 191 -10.64 -5.12 -3.80
N GLY A 192 -10.20 -5.56 -4.98
CA GLY A 192 -10.73 -5.07 -6.25
C GLY A 192 -10.28 -3.65 -6.59
N ASN A 193 -9.16 -3.20 -6.03
CA ASN A 193 -8.66 -1.85 -6.26
C ASN A 193 -7.77 -1.82 -7.50
N THR A 194 -7.83 -0.74 -8.26
CA THR A 194 -6.94 -0.47 -9.39
C THR A 194 -6.06 0.73 -9.06
N ALA A 195 -4.74 0.55 -9.01
CA ALA A 195 -3.76 1.62 -8.84
C ALA A 195 -2.75 1.55 -9.99
N THR A 196 -3.01 2.28 -11.08
CA THR A 196 -2.28 2.12 -12.35
C THR A 196 -1.74 3.45 -12.86
N ALA A 197 -1.03 4.18 -12.01
CA ALA A 197 -0.38 5.41 -12.46
C ALA A 197 0.61 5.11 -13.62
N SER A 198 0.78 6.03 -14.57
CA SER A 198 1.90 6.01 -15.56
C SER A 198 2.48 7.40 -15.87
N ALA A 199 1.89 8.46 -15.31
CA ALA A 199 2.33 9.87 -15.12
C ALA A 199 1.10 10.62 -14.49
N ALA A 200 1.14 11.81 -13.87
CA ALA A 200 1.98 12.99 -14.18
C ALA A 200 3.33 13.11 -13.44
N ASN A 201 3.60 12.33 -12.38
CA ASN A 201 4.94 11.85 -11.93
C ASN A 201 4.89 11.04 -10.60
N PHE A 202 3.80 10.27 -10.37
CA PHE A 202 3.61 9.19 -9.36
C PHE A 202 3.60 9.62 -7.87
N PRO A 203 2.75 9.08 -6.96
CA PRO A 203 2.16 7.74 -6.95
C PRO A 203 0.62 7.69 -6.87
N GLY A 204 0.03 6.65 -7.48
CA GLY A 204 -1.39 6.32 -7.33
C GLY A 204 -1.64 5.45 -6.10
N ILE A 205 -2.67 5.78 -5.31
CA ILE A 205 -3.03 5.04 -4.10
C ILE A 205 -4.51 4.66 -4.17
N ALA A 206 -4.82 3.37 -3.99
CA ALA A 206 -6.19 2.88 -3.93
C ALA A 206 -6.36 1.94 -2.71
N ILE A 207 -7.05 2.43 -1.68
CA ILE A 207 -7.19 1.71 -0.40
C ILE A 207 -8.66 1.43 -0.09
N GLY A 208 -8.96 0.16 0.17
CA GLY A 208 -10.28 -0.32 0.60
C GLY A 208 -10.87 -1.29 -0.40
N SER A 209 -12.03 -0.99 -0.98
CA SER A 209 -12.65 -1.91 -1.96
C SER A 209 -13.19 -1.23 -3.20
N GLY A 210 -12.85 -1.77 -4.38
CA GLY A 210 -13.41 -1.30 -5.66
C GLY A 210 -12.97 0.11 -6.05
N ASN A 211 -11.86 0.61 -5.50
CA ASN A 211 -11.37 1.94 -5.84
C ASN A 211 -10.58 1.92 -7.14
N THR A 212 -10.61 3.03 -7.87
CA THR A 212 -9.85 3.24 -9.11
C THR A 212 -9.01 4.50 -8.98
N ALA A 213 -7.70 4.34 -8.94
CA ALA A 213 -6.70 5.41 -8.92
C ALA A 213 -5.82 5.27 -10.18
N THR A 214 -6.15 6.00 -11.23
CA THR A 214 -5.35 6.06 -12.47
C THR A 214 -4.62 7.39 -12.57
N ALA A 215 -3.52 7.43 -13.32
CA ALA A 215 -2.71 8.64 -13.54
C ALA A 215 -2.20 9.36 -12.26
N GLY A 216 -2.10 8.65 -11.13
CA GLY A 216 -1.58 9.21 -9.87
C GLY A 216 -2.65 9.73 -8.90
N GLY A 217 -3.94 9.46 -9.14
CA GLY A 217 -5.01 9.80 -8.20
C GLY A 217 -4.84 9.14 -6.82
N GLN A 218 -5.42 9.76 -5.80
CA GLN A 218 -5.35 9.33 -4.41
C GLN A 218 -6.75 8.98 -3.91
N VAL A 219 -6.93 7.73 -3.49
CA VAL A 219 -8.24 7.19 -3.23
C VAL A 219 -8.28 6.36 -1.95
N PHE A 220 -9.23 6.69 -1.09
CA PHE A 220 -9.45 6.03 0.20
C PHE A 220 -10.95 5.74 0.41
N GLY A 221 -11.27 4.50 0.82
CA GLY A 221 -12.63 4.08 1.13
C GLY A 221 -13.15 3.02 0.16
N ALA A 222 -14.35 3.17 -0.39
CA ALA A 222 -14.95 2.15 -1.26
C ALA A 222 -15.61 2.73 -2.53
N GLY A 223 -15.36 2.09 -3.67
CA GLY A 223 -16.03 2.40 -4.94
C GLY A 223 -15.69 3.76 -5.53
N ASN A 224 -14.64 4.43 -5.05
CA ASN A 224 -14.27 5.75 -5.53
C ASN A 224 -13.42 5.68 -6.80
N SER A 225 -13.41 6.74 -7.61
CA SER A 225 -12.62 6.87 -8.83
C SER A 225 -11.89 8.21 -8.89
N ALA A 226 -10.57 8.15 -9.10
CA ALA A 226 -9.70 9.30 -9.34
C ALA A 226 -8.78 9.02 -10.53
N VAL A 227 -8.89 9.82 -11.59
CA VAL A 227 -8.26 9.53 -12.89
C VAL A 227 -7.24 10.58 -13.36
N SER A 228 -6.79 11.46 -12.47
CA SER A 228 -5.77 12.48 -12.71
C SER A 228 -4.85 12.61 -11.49
N SER A 229 -3.64 13.12 -11.68
CA SER A 229 -2.59 13.16 -10.65
C SER A 229 -2.91 14.05 -9.44
N ASN A 230 -3.78 15.05 -9.63
CA ASN A 230 -4.16 16.00 -8.59
C ASN A 230 -5.56 15.71 -8.02
N ASN A 231 -6.00 14.46 -8.15
CA ASN A 231 -7.32 14.05 -7.72
C ASN A 231 -7.27 13.34 -6.38
N PHE A 232 -8.19 13.73 -5.50
CA PHE A 232 -8.37 13.12 -4.20
C PHE A 232 -9.83 12.70 -4.00
N ALA A 233 -10.05 11.42 -3.72
CA ALA A 233 -11.37 10.89 -3.38
C ALA A 233 -11.34 10.16 -2.03
N PHE A 234 -12.24 10.55 -1.13
CA PHE A 234 -12.36 9.94 0.20
C PHE A 234 -13.82 9.63 0.54
N GLY A 235 -14.08 8.39 0.99
CA GLY A 235 -15.40 7.94 1.41
C GLY A 235 -15.97 6.87 0.48
N GLY A 236 -17.18 7.07 -0.04
CA GLY A 236 -17.90 6.07 -0.85
C GLY A 236 -18.31 6.60 -2.22
N PHE A 237 -18.05 5.85 -3.29
CA PHE A 237 -18.60 6.11 -4.63
C PHE A 237 -18.35 7.50 -5.22
N ASN A 238 -17.30 8.20 -4.76
CA ASN A 238 -16.97 9.51 -5.29
C ASN A 238 -16.23 9.40 -6.62
N LYS A 239 -16.46 10.34 -7.53
CA LYS A 239 -15.79 10.42 -8.82
C LYS A 239 -15.05 11.74 -8.92
N THR A 240 -13.78 11.70 -9.31
CA THR A 240 -12.93 12.86 -9.55
C THR A 240 -12.23 12.70 -10.88
N GLY A 241 -12.04 13.79 -11.62
CA GLY A 241 -11.49 13.73 -12.98
C GLY A 241 -10.62 14.93 -13.37
N ASN A 242 -11.04 15.71 -14.35
CA ASN A 242 -10.20 16.73 -15.00
C ASN A 242 -9.43 17.64 -14.03
N SER A 243 -8.14 17.87 -14.31
CA SER A 243 -7.26 18.81 -13.61
C SER A 243 -7.11 18.52 -12.11
N VAL A 244 -7.59 19.42 -11.25
CA VAL A 244 -7.60 19.32 -9.78
C VAL A 244 -9.04 19.07 -9.35
N ALA A 245 -9.26 17.92 -8.70
CA ALA A 245 -10.58 17.51 -8.25
C ALA A 245 -10.52 16.86 -6.87
N VAL A 246 -11.39 17.30 -5.97
CA VAL A 246 -11.51 16.74 -4.62
C VAL A 246 -12.96 16.34 -4.38
N ALA A 247 -13.17 15.09 -3.98
CA ALA A 247 -14.51 14.61 -3.62
C ALA A 247 -14.46 13.84 -2.30
N VAL A 248 -15.14 14.37 -1.29
CA VAL A 248 -15.13 13.82 0.08
C VAL A 248 -16.56 13.56 0.53
N GLY A 249 -16.83 12.33 0.94
CA GLY A 249 -18.14 11.89 1.44
C GLY A 249 -18.73 10.77 0.58
N TYR A 250 -19.94 10.93 0.07
CA TYR A 250 -20.67 9.86 -0.61
C TYR A 250 -21.23 10.28 -1.97
N SER A 251 -20.88 9.56 -3.03
CA SER A 251 -21.47 9.70 -4.36
C SER A 251 -21.37 11.12 -4.95
N ASN A 252 -20.32 11.86 -4.63
CA ASN A 252 -20.06 13.15 -5.30
C ASN A 252 -19.44 12.92 -6.68
N ASP A 253 -19.82 13.74 -7.65
CA ASP A 253 -19.25 13.77 -8.99
C ASP A 253 -18.49 15.10 -9.20
N ALA A 254 -17.17 15.02 -9.14
CA ALA A 254 -16.21 16.07 -9.52
C ALA A 254 -15.40 15.61 -10.76
N SER A 255 -15.99 14.83 -11.65
CA SER A 255 -15.31 14.29 -12.84
C SER A 255 -14.83 15.36 -13.81
N ASN A 256 -15.45 16.54 -13.78
CA ASN A 256 -15.03 17.70 -14.56
C ASN A 256 -14.12 18.69 -13.80
N GLY A 257 -13.63 18.33 -12.60
CA GLY A 257 -12.82 19.21 -11.74
C GLY A 257 -13.62 19.78 -10.57
N GLY A 258 -12.95 20.51 -9.68
CA GLY A 258 -13.59 21.22 -8.57
C GLY A 258 -13.64 20.44 -7.26
N PHE A 259 -14.32 21.00 -6.26
CA PHE A 259 -14.27 20.50 -4.88
C PHE A 259 -15.68 20.21 -4.37
N ALA A 260 -15.95 18.96 -4.01
CA ALA A 260 -17.22 18.52 -3.44
C ALA A 260 -17.03 17.90 -2.06
N PHE A 261 -17.77 18.40 -1.09
CA PHE A 261 -17.79 17.89 0.29
C PHE A 261 -19.24 17.58 0.71
N GLY A 262 -19.49 16.33 1.09
CA GLY A 262 -20.80 15.84 1.52
C GLY A 262 -21.33 14.73 0.62
N ALA A 263 -22.58 14.82 0.13
CA ALA A 263 -23.20 13.72 -0.61
C ALA A 263 -23.95 14.13 -1.88
N ASN A 264 -23.80 13.34 -2.96
CA ASN A 264 -24.54 13.53 -4.21
C ASN A 264 -24.36 14.93 -4.85
N ASN A 265 -23.23 15.60 -4.62
CA ASN A 265 -22.95 16.87 -5.28
C ASN A 265 -22.37 16.63 -6.67
N ASN A 266 -22.74 17.46 -7.64
CA ASN A 266 -22.17 17.49 -8.98
C ASN A 266 -21.44 18.83 -9.18
N VAL A 267 -20.14 18.80 -9.42
CA VAL A 267 -19.28 19.99 -9.48
C VAL A 267 -18.37 19.93 -10.72
N THR A 268 -18.17 21.08 -11.36
CA THR A 268 -17.21 21.25 -12.46
C THR A 268 -15.99 22.05 -12.02
N LEU A 269 -14.97 22.13 -12.89
CA LEU A 269 -13.74 22.86 -12.66
C LEU A 269 -13.94 24.27 -12.05
N ASN A 270 -13.05 24.65 -11.13
CA ASN A 270 -13.01 25.95 -10.47
C ASN A 270 -14.24 26.28 -9.60
N ASN A 271 -14.98 25.26 -9.16
CA ASN A 271 -16.17 25.43 -8.34
C ASN A 271 -16.13 24.61 -7.05
N PHE A 272 -17.00 24.97 -6.12
CA PHE A 272 -17.10 24.33 -4.79
C PHE A 272 -18.54 23.95 -4.44
N ALA A 273 -18.73 22.77 -3.87
CA ALA A 273 -20.01 22.31 -3.36
C ALA A 273 -19.85 21.78 -1.92
N PHE A 274 -20.70 22.24 -1.01
CA PHE A 274 -20.75 21.80 0.38
C PHE A 274 -22.17 21.40 0.77
N GLY A 275 -22.35 20.18 1.27
CA GLY A 275 -23.66 19.67 1.69
C GLY A 275 -24.15 18.55 0.80
N SER A 276 -25.40 18.59 0.33
CA SER A 276 -25.95 17.49 -0.44
C SER A 276 -26.79 17.88 -1.64
N ASN A 277 -26.74 17.04 -2.69
CA ASN A 277 -27.53 17.21 -3.91
C ASN A 277 -27.33 18.58 -4.59
N ASN A 278 -26.17 19.21 -4.42
CA ASN A 278 -25.89 20.48 -5.08
C ASN A 278 -25.41 20.26 -6.52
N THR A 279 -25.76 21.16 -7.43
CA THR A 279 -25.27 21.19 -8.82
C THR A 279 -24.55 22.51 -9.07
N VAL A 280 -23.24 22.46 -9.27
CA VAL A 280 -22.37 23.65 -9.34
C VAL A 280 -21.58 23.63 -10.65
N SER A 281 -21.90 24.58 -11.52
CA SER A 281 -21.33 24.66 -12.87
C SER A 281 -20.85 26.07 -13.22
N GLY A 282 -20.18 26.20 -14.37
CA GLY A 282 -19.52 27.44 -14.78
C GLY A 282 -18.13 27.56 -14.18
N THR A 283 -17.70 28.80 -13.91
CA THR A 283 -16.41 29.11 -13.29
C THR A 283 -16.64 30.06 -12.13
N GLY A 284 -15.98 29.82 -10.99
CA GLY A 284 -16.06 30.70 -9.82
C GLY A 284 -17.38 30.60 -9.07
N SER A 285 -18.00 29.42 -9.09
CA SER A 285 -19.31 29.17 -8.51
C SER A 285 -19.22 28.35 -7.21
N VAL A 286 -20.12 28.60 -6.27
CA VAL A 286 -20.18 27.92 -4.98
C VAL A 286 -21.62 27.57 -4.61
N ALA A 287 -21.90 26.34 -4.19
CA ALA A 287 -23.16 26.00 -3.54
C ALA A 287 -22.95 25.45 -2.13
N ILE A 288 -23.73 25.94 -1.17
CA ILE A 288 -23.72 25.49 0.23
C ILE A 288 -25.15 25.14 0.64
N GLY A 289 -25.39 23.91 1.07
CA GLY A 289 -26.69 23.46 1.59
C GLY A 289 -27.21 22.22 0.88
N ILE A 290 -28.53 22.17 0.68
CA ILE A 290 -29.24 21.02 0.12
C ILE A 290 -29.99 21.44 -1.14
N ASN A 291 -29.82 20.71 -2.25
CA ASN A 291 -30.45 21.01 -3.54
C ASN A 291 -30.09 22.39 -4.13
N GLY A 292 -28.91 22.93 -3.78
CA GLY A 292 -28.44 24.20 -4.33
C GLY A 292 -28.02 24.05 -5.80
N THR A 293 -28.37 25.05 -6.61
CA THR A 293 -27.88 25.15 -8.00
C THR A 293 -27.14 26.47 -8.15
N SER A 294 -25.92 26.42 -8.69
CA SER A 294 -25.12 27.61 -9.01
C SER A 294 -24.57 27.51 -10.43
N VAL A 295 -24.65 28.61 -11.15
CA VAL A 295 -24.01 28.79 -12.47
C VAL A 295 -22.89 29.82 -12.36
N ALA A 296 -22.19 30.12 -13.47
CA ALA A 296 -20.98 30.93 -13.48
C ALA A 296 -21.05 32.19 -12.61
N ALA A 297 -20.03 32.39 -11.78
CA ALA A 297 -19.87 33.52 -10.86
C ALA A 297 -20.99 33.68 -9.81
N GLN A 298 -21.65 32.59 -9.39
CA GLN A 298 -22.68 32.63 -8.35
C GLN A 298 -22.28 31.88 -7.08
N SER A 299 -22.66 32.44 -5.93
CA SER A 299 -22.68 31.72 -4.65
C SER A 299 -24.12 31.46 -4.23
N THR A 300 -24.56 30.20 -4.24
CA THR A 300 -25.91 29.80 -3.82
C THR A 300 -25.89 29.20 -2.43
N TYR A 301 -26.70 29.76 -1.54
CA TYR A 301 -26.93 29.28 -0.19
C TYR A 301 -28.33 28.67 -0.13
N ALA A 302 -28.43 27.34 -0.04
CA ALA A 302 -29.64 26.58 -0.34
C ALA A 302 -30.29 25.92 0.90
N ASN A 303 -30.30 26.62 2.03
CA ASN A 303 -31.02 26.17 3.22
C ASN A 303 -32.27 27.04 3.45
N THR A 304 -33.22 26.56 4.26
CA THR A 304 -34.43 27.33 4.60
C THR A 304 -34.13 28.61 5.40
N SER A 305 -33.03 28.62 6.15
CA SER A 305 -32.60 29.77 6.95
C SER A 305 -31.09 29.92 6.91
N HIS A 306 -30.63 31.17 6.83
CA HIS A 306 -29.23 31.56 6.89
C HIS A 306 -29.06 32.56 8.04
N VAL A 307 -28.22 32.20 9.01
CA VAL A 307 -27.96 33.01 10.19
C VAL A 307 -26.49 33.40 10.17
N PHE A 308 -26.22 34.71 10.19
CA PHE A 308 -24.88 35.26 10.29
C PHE A 308 -24.74 35.92 11.65
N SER A 309 -23.73 35.52 12.44
CA SER A 309 -23.46 36.11 13.75
C SER A 309 -21.98 36.36 13.98
N GLY A 310 -21.65 37.45 14.68
CA GLY A 310 -20.30 37.68 15.19
C GLY A 310 -19.85 36.60 16.18
N GLN A 311 -18.58 36.62 16.59
CA GLN A 311 -18.00 35.64 17.51
C GLN A 311 -18.73 35.64 18.86
N GLY A 312 -19.58 34.63 19.12
CA GLY A 312 -20.42 34.52 20.32
C GLY A 312 -21.70 33.72 20.06
N ASN A 313 -22.63 33.68 21.02
CA ASN A 313 -23.95 33.08 20.78
C ASN A 313 -24.72 33.93 19.76
N VAL A 314 -25.52 33.29 18.89
CA VAL A 314 -26.43 33.97 17.97
C VAL A 314 -27.31 34.96 18.76
N GLY A 315 -27.30 36.24 18.35
CA GLY A 315 -28.05 37.30 19.01
C GLY A 315 -27.33 38.05 20.15
N THR A 316 -26.03 37.80 20.38
CA THR A 316 -25.27 38.45 21.48
C THR A 316 -24.16 39.42 21.03
N VAL A 317 -23.93 39.57 19.72
CA VAL A 317 -22.85 40.38 19.13
C VAL A 317 -23.35 41.12 17.89
N ILE A 318 -22.71 42.25 17.56
CA ILE A 318 -22.94 42.99 16.31
C ILE A 318 -22.63 42.07 15.12
N THR A 319 -23.62 41.91 14.25
CA THR A 319 -23.53 41.07 13.05
C THR A 319 -23.49 41.97 11.83
N ASP A 320 -22.30 42.21 11.28
CA ASP A 320 -22.17 42.96 10.03
C ASP A 320 -22.23 41.98 8.85
N VAL A 321 -23.29 42.08 8.03
CA VAL A 321 -23.40 41.35 6.76
C VAL A 321 -23.30 42.37 5.63
N GLY A 322 -22.10 42.50 5.05
CA GLY A 322 -21.89 43.30 3.85
C GLY A 322 -22.26 42.52 2.59
N ILE A 323 -23.11 43.09 1.73
CA ILE A 323 -23.40 42.57 0.39
C ILE A 323 -22.72 43.51 -0.62
N ASN A 324 -21.73 43.00 -1.36
CA ASN A 324 -20.91 43.71 -2.35
C ASN A 324 -20.14 44.97 -1.86
N VAL A 325 -19.36 44.85 -0.79
CA VAL A 325 -18.60 45.98 -0.22
C VAL A 325 -17.14 46.02 -0.69
N THR A 326 -16.88 46.80 -1.73
CA THR A 326 -15.69 47.66 -1.84
C THR A 326 -16.13 48.97 -2.48
N PRO A 327 -16.37 50.03 -1.70
CA PRO A 327 -16.81 51.31 -2.24
C PRO A 327 -15.75 51.85 -3.21
N SER A 328 -16.12 52.06 -4.47
CA SER A 328 -15.33 52.85 -5.42
C SER A 328 -16.21 53.95 -5.99
N SER A 329 -15.61 54.95 -6.63
CA SER A 329 -16.33 56.04 -7.29
C SER A 329 -17.21 55.60 -8.46
N THR A 330 -17.28 54.30 -8.75
CA THR A 330 -18.02 53.73 -9.89
C THR A 330 -19.03 52.65 -9.49
N ASN A 331 -19.21 52.31 -8.20
CA ASN A 331 -20.13 51.24 -7.79
C ASN A 331 -21.21 51.76 -6.82
N TYR A 332 -22.48 51.66 -7.22
CA TYR A 332 -23.65 51.89 -6.37
C TYR A 332 -24.06 50.55 -5.71
N ALA A 333 -24.79 50.57 -4.60
CA ALA A 333 -25.12 49.35 -3.86
C ALA A 333 -26.00 48.37 -4.68
N ASP A 334 -25.53 47.13 -4.85
CA ASP A 334 -26.13 46.09 -5.72
C ASP A 334 -27.13 45.16 -4.99
N LEU A 335 -27.85 45.64 -3.98
CA LEU A 335 -28.81 44.81 -3.22
C LEU A 335 -30.15 44.68 -3.98
N GLU A 336 -30.35 43.56 -4.67
CA GLU A 336 -31.66 43.19 -5.23
C GLU A 336 -32.49 42.40 -4.20
N ILE A 337 -33.74 42.82 -3.97
CA ILE A 337 -34.69 42.15 -3.07
C ILE A 337 -35.98 41.87 -3.83
N SER A 338 -36.20 40.61 -4.24
CA SER A 338 -37.35 40.26 -5.09
C SER A 338 -38.71 40.26 -4.38
N LYS A 339 -38.75 40.36 -3.04
CA LYS A 339 -39.99 40.40 -2.25
C LYS A 339 -40.06 41.62 -1.34
N ALA A 340 -39.57 41.51 -0.11
CA ALA A 340 -39.65 42.58 0.87
C ALA A 340 -38.45 42.55 1.80
N LEU A 341 -37.97 43.73 2.18
CA LEU A 341 -37.03 43.93 3.29
C LEU A 341 -37.82 44.25 4.55
N GLN A 342 -37.73 43.41 5.58
CA GLN A 342 -38.28 43.73 6.89
C GLN A 342 -37.20 44.38 7.76
N ILE A 343 -37.37 45.66 8.07
CA ILE A 343 -36.58 46.36 9.08
C ILE A 343 -37.40 46.36 10.37
N LYS A 344 -36.89 45.70 11.42
CA LYS A 344 -37.56 45.68 12.73
C LYS A 344 -37.45 47.05 13.39
N ALA A 345 -38.50 47.45 14.11
CA ALA A 345 -38.50 48.70 14.84
C ALA A 345 -37.40 48.69 15.91
N SER A 346 -36.55 49.72 15.94
CA SER A 346 -35.59 49.90 17.04
C SER A 346 -36.28 50.57 18.23
N ALA A 347 -36.02 50.08 19.44
CA ALA A 347 -36.53 50.70 20.68
C ALA A 347 -35.77 51.99 21.04
N ALA A 348 -34.54 52.14 20.57
CA ALA A 348 -33.71 53.31 20.79
C ALA A 348 -33.02 53.74 19.48
N ARG A 349 -33.11 55.03 19.18
CA ARG A 349 -32.44 55.64 18.04
C ARG A 349 -30.95 55.86 18.40
N PRO A 350 -29.99 55.27 17.68
CA PRO A 350 -28.58 55.58 17.88
C PRO A 350 -28.28 57.02 17.44
N THR A 351 -27.20 57.61 17.94
CA THR A 351 -26.71 58.91 17.43
C THR A 351 -26.42 58.78 15.94
N CYS A 352 -26.96 59.67 15.12
CA CYS A 352 -26.60 59.75 13.70
C CYS A 352 -25.27 60.50 13.58
N ASP A 353 -24.24 59.82 13.07
CA ASP A 353 -22.88 60.33 12.89
C ASP A 353 -22.22 59.75 11.62
N SER A 354 -20.93 59.99 11.42
CA SER A 354 -20.20 59.53 10.24
C SER A 354 -20.10 58.00 10.13
N SER A 355 -20.22 57.26 11.23
CA SER A 355 -20.08 55.80 11.24
C SER A 355 -21.33 55.08 10.72
N ASN A 356 -22.49 55.73 10.78
CA ASN A 356 -23.77 55.15 10.38
C ASN A 356 -24.56 56.03 9.38
N ALA A 357 -23.92 57.04 8.79
CA ALA A 357 -24.47 57.80 7.68
C ALA A 357 -24.90 56.88 6.52
N GLY A 358 -26.11 57.09 6.00
CA GLY A 358 -26.72 56.25 4.96
C GLY A 358 -27.54 55.07 5.49
N SER A 359 -27.54 54.81 6.80
CA SER A 359 -28.39 53.77 7.41
C SER A 359 -29.88 54.14 7.36
N ILE A 360 -30.73 53.12 7.26
CA ILE A 360 -32.19 53.21 7.31
C ILE A 360 -32.68 52.47 8.57
N LEU A 361 -33.52 53.12 9.37
CA LEU A 361 -34.24 52.51 10.49
C LEU A 361 -35.73 52.56 10.23
N TYR A 362 -36.45 51.58 10.80
CA TYR A 362 -37.90 51.65 10.96
C TYR A 362 -38.19 52.02 12.42
N GLU A 363 -39.07 52.99 12.63
CA GLU A 363 -39.51 53.41 13.96
C GLU A 363 -41.01 53.33 14.07
N VAL A 364 -41.49 53.10 15.30
CA VAL A 364 -42.90 53.02 15.62
C VAL A 364 -43.18 54.01 16.75
N THR A 365 -44.06 54.97 16.50
CA THR A 365 -44.49 55.96 17.49
C THR A 365 -45.94 55.74 17.84
N THR A 366 -46.28 55.81 19.13
CA THR A 366 -47.68 55.80 19.57
C THR A 366 -48.05 57.18 20.10
N THR A 367 -48.90 57.88 19.35
CA THR A 367 -49.38 59.21 19.73
C THR A 367 -50.88 59.13 19.95
N LEU A 368 -51.36 59.52 21.13
CA LEU A 368 -52.79 59.47 21.50
C LEU A 368 -53.43 58.09 21.28
N GLY A 369 -52.70 57.00 21.55
CA GLY A 369 -53.19 55.63 21.38
C GLY A 369 -53.16 55.09 19.94
N VAL A 370 -52.73 55.88 18.96
CA VAL A 370 -52.54 55.44 17.58
C VAL A 370 -51.07 55.12 17.33
N THR A 371 -50.80 53.87 16.95
CA THR A 371 -49.45 53.39 16.63
C THR A 371 -49.19 53.52 15.13
N SER A 372 -48.23 54.37 14.75
CA SER A 372 -47.80 54.60 13.36
C SER A 372 -46.32 54.29 13.19
N GLY A 373 -45.94 53.68 12.06
CA GLY A 373 -44.55 53.41 11.73
C GLY A 373 -44.01 54.28 10.60
N THR A 374 -42.73 54.65 10.64
CA THR A 374 -42.06 55.44 9.61
C THR A 374 -40.61 54.96 9.38
N PHE A 375 -40.12 55.13 8.15
CA PHE A 375 -38.70 54.92 7.84
C PHE A 375 -37.94 56.23 8.01
N ILE A 376 -36.80 56.16 8.68
CA ILE A 376 -35.88 57.28 8.87
C ILE A 376 -34.50 56.92 8.36
N GLY A 377 -33.77 57.91 7.84
CA GLY A 377 -32.40 57.76 7.37
C GLY A 377 -31.44 58.68 8.08
N CYS A 378 -30.24 58.18 8.41
CA CYS A 378 -29.17 59.02 8.93
C CYS A 378 -28.49 59.74 7.76
N ARG A 379 -28.68 61.05 7.66
CA ARG A 379 -28.19 61.86 6.53
C ARG A 379 -27.13 62.82 7.00
N GLN A 380 -26.09 63.00 6.18
CA GLN A 380 -25.18 64.13 6.33
C GLN A 380 -25.88 65.39 5.83
N THR A 381 -26.15 66.34 6.74
CA THR A 381 -26.88 67.58 6.47
C THR A 381 -25.97 68.80 6.33
N GLY A 382 -24.67 68.64 6.57
CA GLY A 382 -23.64 69.67 6.45
C GLY A 382 -22.24 69.08 6.56
N ASN A 383 -21.20 69.92 6.48
CA ASN A 383 -19.82 69.45 6.68
C ASN A 383 -19.67 68.91 8.11
N ALA A 384 -19.45 67.60 8.25
CA ALA A 384 -19.43 66.87 9.53
C ALA A 384 -20.71 66.97 10.40
N VAL A 385 -21.86 67.34 9.83
CA VAL A 385 -23.15 67.38 10.54
C VAL A 385 -24.05 66.26 10.04
N TYR A 386 -24.61 65.48 10.96
CA TYR A 386 -25.43 64.31 10.69
C TYR A 386 -26.76 64.42 11.45
N GLY A 387 -27.85 64.00 10.82
CA GLY A 387 -29.17 64.03 11.44
C GLY A 387 -30.12 62.97 10.87
N TRP A 388 -31.01 62.48 11.72
CA TRP A 388 -32.09 61.58 11.33
C TRP A 388 -33.21 62.36 10.65
N GLN A 389 -33.64 61.88 9.49
CA GLN A 389 -34.74 62.46 8.71
C GLN A 389 -35.70 61.38 8.25
N ASN A 390 -36.98 61.71 8.09
CA ASN A 390 -37.95 60.80 7.45
C ASN A 390 -37.54 60.57 5.98
N LEU A 391 -37.71 59.34 5.51
CA LEU A 391 -37.40 58.92 4.13
C LEU A 391 -38.63 58.97 3.22
#